data_AF-A0A9Q9CCA6-F1
#
_entry.id   AF-A0A9Q9CCA6-F1
#
_cell.length_a   1.000
_cell.length_b   1.000
_cell.length_c   1.000
_cell.angle_alpha   90.00
_cell.angle_beta   90.00
_cell.angle_gamma   90.00
#
_symmetry.space_group_name_H-M   'P 1'
#
loop_
_entity.id
_entity.type
_entity.pdbx_description
1 polymer ?
#
loop_
_entity_poly.entity_id
_entity_poly.type
_entity_poly.pdbx_seq_one_letter_code
_entity_poly.pdbx_strand_id
1 'polypeptide(L)'
;MRTIRSVTKAAFKVLAHGIKKVKHKAKRLVSSTGVEKERTSNSVGKLEDALFSTETEIRNSEDYLPAHKGLQSERPFKGPVFVEMGQDPDLLNIGLRKIGKDILFLYDIDDTLYHRSNNLQEMEMEFLKKKYLSLKNDGEDSFEEQLSQSCLYSSLFYNHVGISLEEYWEMMSEFDYLQYLSPDVKLRSFLLSMKNVRRCCFTNGPSDRAENILTKLGILDCFEVVISIGKYDKTFCCKPLEESYKFVAKVLGIECPGNVYFFDDSEKNISGAEKAGWNGVLITEDCNIIDVSSQVLQRIRKDVHGFHFQEVSGASPSKMPSN
;
A
#
# COMPACT_ATOMS: atom_id res chain seq x y z
N MET A 1 -25.81 3.15 20.40
CA MET A 1 -26.30 1.86 19.82
C MET A 1 -26.55 1.85 18.30
N ARG A 2 -26.20 2.90 17.52
CA ARG A 2 -26.40 2.93 16.06
C ARG A 2 -25.21 2.41 15.22
N THR A 3 -24.04 2.23 15.82
CA THR A 3 -22.78 1.95 15.09
C THR A 3 -22.54 0.46 14.81
N ILE A 4 -23.10 -0.45 15.61
CA ILE A 4 -22.90 -1.92 15.45
C ILE A 4 -23.75 -2.49 14.29
N ARG A 5 -24.85 -1.81 13.92
CA ARG A 5 -25.75 -2.22 12.83
C ARG A 5 -25.21 -1.92 11.42
N SER A 6 -24.27 -0.98 11.24
CA SER A 6 -23.74 -0.67 9.90
C SER A 6 -22.62 -1.63 9.49
N VAL A 7 -21.74 -2.00 10.45
CA VAL A 7 -20.63 -2.93 10.21
C VAL A 7 -21.13 -4.34 9.88
N THR A 8 -22.17 -4.81 10.58
CA THR A 8 -22.82 -6.11 10.28
C THR A 8 -23.49 -6.11 8.90
N LYS A 9 -24.06 -4.97 8.48
CA LYS A 9 -24.70 -4.84 7.16
C LYS A 9 -23.67 -4.79 6.02
N ALA A 10 -22.51 -4.19 6.25
CA ALA A 10 -21.39 -4.19 5.30
C ALA A 10 -20.78 -5.59 5.14
N ALA A 11 -20.52 -6.29 6.25
CA ALA A 11 -20.00 -7.66 6.23
C ALA A 11 -20.96 -8.64 5.52
N PHE A 12 -22.27 -8.52 5.75
CA PHE A 12 -23.28 -9.32 5.03
C PHE A 12 -23.30 -9.05 3.53
N LYS A 13 -23.07 -7.79 3.13
CA LYS A 13 -23.03 -7.40 1.71
C LYS A 13 -21.80 -7.99 1.01
N VAL A 14 -20.63 -7.97 1.66
CA VAL A 14 -19.40 -8.58 1.14
C VAL A 14 -19.55 -10.10 1.00
N LEU A 15 -20.11 -10.78 2.00
CA LEU A 15 -20.34 -12.23 1.96
C LEU A 15 -21.34 -12.61 0.85
N ALA A 16 -22.43 -11.85 0.71
CA ALA A 16 -23.44 -12.09 -0.33
C ALA A 16 -22.88 -11.87 -1.76
N HIS A 17 -21.98 -10.90 -1.94
CA HIS A 17 -21.29 -10.69 -3.22
C HIS A 17 -20.28 -11.79 -3.52
N GLY A 18 -19.55 -12.29 -2.51
CA GLY A 18 -18.67 -13.44 -2.65
C GLY A 18 -19.41 -14.70 -3.11
N ILE A 19 -20.57 -15.01 -2.50
CA ILE A 19 -21.40 -16.18 -2.86
C ILE A 19 -21.97 -16.05 -4.28
N LYS A 20 -22.38 -14.84 -4.71
CA LYS A 20 -22.81 -14.59 -6.10
C LYS A 20 -21.67 -14.82 -7.10
N LYS A 21 -20.44 -14.39 -6.79
CA LYS A 21 -19.26 -14.53 -7.65
C LYS A 21 -18.88 -16.01 -7.85
N VAL A 22 -18.96 -16.82 -6.80
CA VAL A 22 -18.73 -18.28 -6.87
C VAL A 22 -19.80 -18.99 -7.72
N LYS A 23 -21.08 -18.63 -7.55
CA LYS A 23 -22.17 -19.19 -8.38
C LYS A 23 -22.02 -18.84 -9.86
N HIS A 24 -21.58 -17.62 -10.18
CA HIS A 24 -21.38 -17.18 -11.56
C HIS A 24 -20.19 -17.88 -12.23
N LYS A 25 -19.13 -18.18 -11.47
CA LYS A 25 -17.96 -18.92 -11.93
C LYS A 25 -18.29 -20.40 -12.18
N ALA A 26 -19.06 -21.03 -11.28
CA ALA A 26 -19.55 -22.39 -11.47
C ALA A 26 -20.45 -22.51 -12.72
N LYS A 27 -21.34 -21.53 -12.96
CA LYS A 27 -22.23 -21.52 -14.13
C LYS A 27 -21.47 -21.37 -15.47
N ARG A 28 -20.34 -20.65 -15.49
CA ARG A 28 -19.45 -20.55 -16.67
C ARG A 28 -18.67 -21.83 -16.95
N LEU A 29 -18.23 -22.53 -15.89
CA LEU A 29 -17.52 -23.81 -16.01
C LEU A 29 -18.40 -24.93 -16.55
N VAL A 30 -19.70 -24.95 -16.20
CA VAL A 30 -20.65 -25.93 -16.76
C VAL A 30 -21.04 -25.61 -18.21
N SER A 31 -20.96 -24.35 -18.65
CA SER A 31 -21.24 -23.96 -20.05
C SER A 31 -20.07 -24.16 -21.03
N SER A 32 -18.86 -24.46 -20.55
CA SER A 32 -17.66 -24.54 -21.40
C SER A 32 -17.21 -25.97 -21.73
N THR A 33 -17.97 -26.99 -21.37
CA THR A 33 -17.70 -28.38 -21.76
C THR A 33 -18.76 -28.89 -22.74
N GLY A 34 -18.44 -28.77 -24.03
CA GLY A 34 -18.65 -29.83 -25.04
C GLY A 34 -20.08 -30.23 -25.43
N VAL A 35 -20.49 -29.76 -26.61
CA VAL A 35 -21.40 -30.50 -27.51
C VAL A 35 -20.59 -31.65 -28.13
N GLU A 36 -20.98 -32.89 -27.85
CA GLU A 36 -20.88 -34.01 -28.80
C GLU A 36 -22.04 -34.97 -28.51
N LYS A 37 -22.90 -35.17 -29.51
CA LYS A 37 -24.03 -36.12 -29.49
C LYS A 37 -23.59 -37.35 -30.28
N GLU A 38 -23.61 -38.54 -29.67
CA GLU A 38 -24.31 -39.68 -30.26
C GLU A 38 -24.53 -40.85 -29.26
N ARG A 39 -25.81 -41.21 -29.14
CA ARG A 39 -26.45 -42.49 -28.81
C ARG A 39 -25.66 -43.55 -28.01
N THR A 40 -26.14 -43.85 -26.81
CA THR A 40 -26.76 -45.15 -26.50
C THR A 40 -27.53 -45.07 -25.18
N SER A 41 -28.65 -45.78 -25.17
CA SER A 41 -29.66 -45.90 -24.13
C SER A 41 -29.19 -46.62 -22.87
N ASN A 42 -29.89 -46.34 -21.76
CA ASN A 42 -30.00 -47.07 -20.48
C ASN A 42 -29.16 -46.53 -19.30
N SER A 43 -29.80 -45.70 -18.47
CA SER A 43 -29.87 -45.84 -16.99
C SER A 43 -30.24 -44.52 -16.30
N VAL A 44 -31.44 -44.00 -16.58
CA VAL A 44 -32.02 -42.91 -15.76
C VAL A 44 -32.91 -43.57 -14.71
N GLY A 45 -32.34 -43.81 -13.53
CA GLY A 45 -33.03 -44.44 -12.42
C GLY A 45 -32.07 -44.83 -11.31
N LYS A 46 -31.47 -43.83 -10.65
CA LYS A 46 -30.82 -43.84 -9.32
C LYS A 46 -29.85 -42.65 -9.22
N LEU A 47 -30.34 -41.46 -8.90
CA LEU A 47 -29.48 -40.35 -8.43
C LEU A 47 -30.25 -39.20 -7.74
N GLU A 48 -31.54 -39.35 -7.42
CA GLU A 48 -32.31 -38.31 -6.69
C GLU A 48 -32.56 -38.61 -5.20
N ASP A 49 -32.16 -39.78 -4.68
CA ASP A 49 -32.40 -40.15 -3.26
C ASP A 49 -31.17 -40.05 -2.33
N ALA A 50 -30.07 -39.42 -2.75
CA ALA A 50 -28.82 -39.37 -1.97
C ALA A 50 -28.44 -37.96 -1.44
N LEU A 51 -29.37 -36.99 -1.43
CA LEU A 51 -29.07 -35.60 -1.04
C LEU A 51 -29.86 -35.06 0.15
N PHE A 52 -30.55 -35.91 0.91
CA PHE A 52 -31.29 -35.49 2.10
C PHE A 52 -31.16 -36.50 3.24
N SER A 53 -29.96 -36.68 3.78
CA SER A 53 -29.70 -37.30 5.09
C SER A 53 -28.22 -37.18 5.43
N THR A 54 -27.85 -36.16 6.22
CA THR A 54 -26.80 -36.19 7.27
C THR A 54 -26.50 -34.75 7.72
N GLU A 55 -27.48 -34.09 8.34
CA GLU A 55 -27.23 -33.01 9.31
C GLU A 55 -27.20 -33.63 10.71
N THR A 56 -26.17 -34.40 11.04
CA THR A 56 -25.76 -34.63 12.44
C THR A 56 -24.37 -35.27 12.45
N GLU A 57 -23.54 -34.86 13.41
CA GLU A 57 -22.23 -35.45 13.75
C GLU A 57 -21.01 -35.00 12.92
N ILE A 58 -20.47 -33.82 13.26
CA ILE A 58 -19.01 -33.66 13.37
C ILE A 58 -18.72 -33.08 14.76
N ARG A 59 -18.58 -33.99 15.72
CA ARG A 59 -17.92 -33.76 17.01
C ARG A 59 -16.41 -33.91 16.82
N ASN A 60 -15.67 -32.97 17.39
CA ASN A 60 -14.30 -33.08 17.90
C ASN A 60 -13.25 -33.74 17.00
N SER A 61 -12.53 -32.91 16.24
CA SER A 61 -11.14 -33.18 15.85
C SER A 61 -10.27 -31.93 16.10
N GLU A 62 -10.30 -31.44 17.34
CA GLU A 62 -9.18 -30.71 17.92
C GLU A 62 -8.34 -31.76 18.64
N ASP A 63 -7.37 -32.37 17.97
CA ASP A 63 -6.16 -32.93 18.59
C ASP A 63 -5.25 -33.52 17.50
N TYR A 64 -3.95 -33.24 17.63
CA TYR A 64 -2.82 -33.61 16.75
C TYR A 64 -2.57 -32.77 15.48
N LEU A 65 -2.28 -31.49 15.70
CA LEU A 65 -1.20 -30.81 14.96
C LEU A 65 -0.19 -30.29 16.00
N PRO A 66 1.13 -30.50 15.80
CA PRO A 66 2.11 -30.02 16.76
C PRO A 66 2.00 -28.51 16.87
N ALA A 67 1.75 -28.03 18.08
CA ALA A 67 1.71 -26.62 18.39
C ALA A 67 3.05 -25.99 17.99
N HIS A 68 3.06 -25.24 16.88
CA HIS A 68 4.05 -24.18 16.67
C HIS A 68 3.78 -23.08 17.71
N LYS A 69 4.16 -23.33 18.96
CA LYS A 69 4.50 -22.29 19.92
C LYS A 69 5.81 -21.65 19.42
N GLY A 70 5.69 -20.66 18.55
CA GLY A 70 6.84 -19.93 18.01
C GLY A 70 6.41 -18.62 17.38
N LEU A 71 6.79 -17.51 18.01
CA LEU A 71 6.48 -16.12 17.67
C LEU A 71 4.98 -15.75 17.74
N GLN A 72 4.54 -15.34 18.95
CA GLN A 72 3.68 -14.15 18.97
C GLN A 72 4.54 -13.01 18.40
N SER A 73 4.50 -12.81 17.08
CA SER A 73 5.25 -11.76 16.41
C SER A 73 4.85 -10.43 17.03
N GLU A 74 5.81 -9.70 17.60
CA GLU A 74 5.59 -8.34 18.09
C GLU A 74 4.90 -7.54 16.97
N ARG A 75 3.61 -7.21 17.15
CA ARG A 75 2.94 -6.22 16.30
C ARG A 75 3.28 -4.86 16.91
N PRO A 76 4.10 -4.02 16.26
CA PRO A 76 4.48 -2.74 16.84
C PRO A 76 3.27 -1.80 16.88
N PHE A 77 2.30 -1.98 15.97
CA PHE A 77 1.08 -1.20 15.90
C PHE A 77 -0.16 -2.12 15.79
N LYS A 78 -1.33 -1.61 16.18
CA LYS A 78 -2.61 -2.32 16.00
C LYS A 78 -3.08 -2.37 14.53
N GLY A 79 -2.36 -1.69 13.64
CA GLY A 79 -2.69 -1.37 12.25
C GLY A 79 -2.53 0.15 12.02
N PRO A 80 -2.24 0.60 10.79
CA PRO A 80 -2.02 2.02 10.53
C PRO A 80 -3.32 2.83 10.53
N VAL A 81 -3.21 4.12 10.83
CA VAL A 81 -4.26 5.09 10.54
C VAL A 81 -4.18 5.46 9.06
N PHE A 82 -5.30 5.37 8.34
CA PHE A 82 -5.38 5.81 6.95
C PHE A 82 -5.82 7.27 6.87
N VAL A 83 -5.11 8.05 6.08
CA VAL A 83 -5.42 9.46 5.81
C VAL A 83 -5.40 9.69 4.30
N GLU A 84 -6.42 10.37 3.80
CA GLU A 84 -6.54 10.71 2.38
C GLU A 84 -6.17 12.18 2.18
N MET A 85 -5.30 12.45 1.22
CA MET A 85 -4.99 13.80 0.75
C MET A 85 -6.22 14.46 0.14
N GLY A 86 -6.24 15.79 0.15
CA GLY A 86 -7.39 16.60 -0.29
C GLY A 86 -8.41 16.90 0.82
N GLN A 87 -8.31 16.21 1.96
CA GLN A 87 -9.05 16.57 3.17
C GLN A 87 -8.46 17.84 3.82
N ASP A 88 -9.24 18.52 4.66
CA ASP A 88 -8.71 19.63 5.48
C ASP A 88 -7.92 19.05 6.67
N PRO A 89 -6.59 19.25 6.75
CA PRO A 89 -5.78 18.72 7.84
C PRO A 89 -6.18 19.23 9.23
N ASP A 90 -6.77 20.42 9.33
CA ASP A 90 -7.16 21.01 10.62
C ASP A 90 -8.43 20.35 11.19
N LEU A 91 -9.22 19.69 10.33
CA LEU A 91 -10.42 18.96 10.72
C LEU A 91 -10.15 17.49 11.03
N LEU A 92 -8.94 17.00 10.78
CA LEU A 92 -8.55 15.62 11.01
C LEU A 92 -8.24 15.35 12.48
N ASN A 93 -9.19 14.75 13.21
CA ASN A 93 -8.94 14.19 14.54
C ASN A 93 -8.43 12.74 14.45
N ILE A 94 -7.17 12.57 14.04
CA ILE A 94 -6.56 11.25 13.81
C ILE A 94 -6.06 10.54 15.08
N GLY A 95 -6.16 11.17 16.26
CA GLY A 95 -5.70 10.58 17.52
C GLY A 95 -4.22 10.14 17.52
N LEU A 96 -3.44 10.63 16.57
CA LEU A 96 -2.07 10.20 16.31
C LEU A 96 -1.09 11.00 17.17
N ARG A 97 -0.11 10.33 17.77
CA ARG A 97 1.10 11.01 18.26
C ARG A 97 1.84 11.60 17.07
N LYS A 98 1.93 12.94 17.03
CA LYS A 98 2.73 13.69 16.05
C LYS A 98 4.17 13.17 15.98
N ILE A 99 4.79 13.26 14.82
CA ILE A 99 6.19 12.86 14.60
C ILE A 99 7.13 13.80 15.36
N GLY A 100 6.85 15.11 15.36
CA GLY A 100 7.67 16.11 16.02
C GLY A 100 9.09 16.09 15.44
N LYS A 101 10.06 15.81 16.30
CA LYS A 101 11.49 15.74 15.96
C LYS A 101 12.01 14.31 15.77
N ASP A 102 11.14 13.29 15.87
CA ASP A 102 11.54 11.89 15.69
C ASP A 102 12.09 11.66 14.27
N ILE A 103 12.98 10.68 14.12
CA ILE A 103 13.38 10.17 12.81
C ILE A 103 12.19 9.43 12.17
N LEU A 104 11.85 9.82 10.95
CA LEU A 104 10.76 9.23 10.18
C LEU A 104 11.30 8.61 8.89
N PHE A 105 11.02 7.32 8.71
CA PHE A 105 11.09 6.68 7.40
C PHE A 105 9.70 6.70 6.76
N LEU A 106 9.60 7.40 5.64
CA LEU A 106 8.39 7.56 4.87
C LEU A 106 8.55 6.80 3.55
N TYR A 107 7.73 5.79 3.33
CA TYR A 107 7.85 4.89 2.18
C TYR A 107 6.75 5.14 1.16
N ASP A 108 7.11 5.27 -0.11
CA ASP A 108 6.18 4.92 -1.17
C ASP A 108 5.87 3.40 -1.16
N ILE A 109 4.86 2.95 -1.91
CA ILE A 109 4.41 1.56 -1.93
C ILE A 109 4.76 0.89 -3.25
N ASP A 110 4.23 1.39 -4.36
CA ASP A 110 4.32 0.74 -5.66
C ASP A 110 5.76 0.82 -6.20
N ASP A 111 6.33 -0.29 -6.68
CA ASP A 111 7.75 -0.44 -7.09
C ASP A 111 8.81 -0.05 -6.03
N THR A 112 8.38 0.24 -4.79
CA THR A 112 9.24 0.61 -3.66
C THR A 112 9.25 -0.47 -2.56
N LEU A 113 8.09 -0.80 -1.98
CA LEU A 113 7.97 -1.82 -0.93
C LEU A 113 7.88 -3.24 -1.48
N TYR A 114 7.71 -3.37 -2.78
CA TYR A 114 7.92 -4.59 -3.52
C TYR A 114 8.76 -4.27 -4.75
N HIS A 115 9.54 -5.24 -5.20
CA HIS A 115 10.49 -5.02 -6.29
C HIS A 115 9.78 -4.93 -7.65
N ARG A 116 10.22 -3.99 -8.50
CA ARG A 116 9.67 -3.74 -9.85
C ARG A 116 9.63 -4.97 -10.75
N SER A 117 10.54 -5.92 -10.55
CA SER A 117 10.59 -7.19 -11.31
C SER A 117 9.35 -8.08 -11.17
N ASN A 118 8.38 -7.74 -10.32
CA ASN A 118 7.08 -8.41 -10.32
C ASN A 118 6.17 -7.98 -11.49
N ASN A 119 6.57 -6.96 -12.27
CA ASN A 119 5.90 -6.42 -13.45
C ASN A 119 4.49 -5.85 -13.19
N LEU A 120 4.12 -5.56 -11.94
CA LEU A 120 2.78 -5.06 -11.62
C LEU A 120 2.50 -3.74 -12.33
N GLN A 121 3.37 -2.74 -12.17
CA GLN A 121 3.19 -1.41 -12.74
C GLN A 121 3.21 -1.41 -14.27
N GLU A 122 4.06 -2.23 -14.89
CA GLU A 122 4.10 -2.41 -16.34
C GLU A 122 2.79 -3.00 -16.86
N MET A 123 2.29 -4.07 -16.25
CA MET A 123 1.04 -4.72 -16.65
C MET A 123 -0.19 -3.84 -16.41
N GLU A 124 -0.17 -3.02 -15.36
CA GLU A 124 -1.21 -2.04 -15.07
C GLU A 124 -1.23 -0.91 -16.12
N MET A 125 -0.06 -0.40 -16.51
CA MET A 125 0.08 0.59 -17.58
C MET A 125 -0.45 0.04 -18.92
N GLU A 126 -0.11 -1.20 -19.27
CA GLU A 126 -0.61 -1.85 -20.49
C GLU A 126 -2.14 -2.05 -20.46
N PHE A 127 -2.70 -2.39 -19.31
CA PHE A 127 -4.15 -2.46 -19.12
C PHE A 127 -4.81 -1.09 -19.33
N LEU A 128 -4.27 -0.05 -18.70
CA LEU A 128 -4.78 1.32 -18.81
C LEU A 128 -4.67 1.86 -20.24
N LYS A 129 -3.55 1.62 -20.92
CA LYS A 129 -3.37 2.01 -22.32
C LYS A 129 -4.43 1.39 -23.23
N LYS A 130 -4.72 0.09 -23.06
CA LYS A 130 -5.80 -0.59 -23.80
C LYS A 130 -7.17 0.02 -23.51
N LYS A 131 -7.47 0.29 -22.24
CA LYS A 131 -8.73 0.94 -21.85
C LYS A 131 -8.86 2.33 -22.44
N TYR A 132 -7.80 3.14 -22.37
CA TYR A 132 -7.75 4.46 -22.95
C TYR A 132 -8.06 4.45 -24.44
N LEU A 133 -7.38 3.60 -25.22
CA LEU A 133 -7.59 3.46 -26.66
C LEU A 133 -9.00 2.97 -27.00
N SER A 134 -9.62 2.15 -26.15
CA SER A 134 -11.00 1.67 -26.37
C SER A 134 -12.08 2.71 -26.07
N LEU A 135 -11.77 3.72 -25.24
CA LEU A 135 -12.73 4.73 -24.80
C LEU A 135 -12.58 6.05 -25.56
N LYS A 136 -11.39 6.35 -26.08
CA LYS A 136 -11.12 7.58 -26.83
C LYS A 136 -11.64 7.43 -28.27
N ASN A 137 -12.65 8.23 -28.62
CA ASN A 137 -13.40 8.06 -29.88
C ASN A 137 -12.77 8.73 -31.10
N ASP A 138 -11.89 9.74 -30.98
CA ASP A 138 -11.18 10.38 -32.11
C ASP A 138 -10.28 11.53 -31.58
N GLY A 139 -9.01 11.26 -31.25
CA GLY A 139 -8.10 12.35 -30.88
C GLY A 139 -6.70 12.13 -31.42
N GLU A 140 -6.05 13.23 -31.81
CA GLU A 140 -4.69 13.24 -32.38
C GLU A 140 -3.64 12.81 -31.33
N ASP A 141 -3.83 13.18 -30.06
CA ASP A 141 -2.83 12.94 -29.01
C ASP A 141 -2.82 11.48 -28.55
N SER A 142 -1.62 10.94 -28.37
CA SER A 142 -1.40 9.58 -27.87
C SER A 142 -1.68 9.44 -26.37
N PHE A 143 -1.81 8.19 -25.91
CA PHE A 143 -1.91 7.90 -24.46
C PHE A 143 -0.71 8.46 -23.71
N GLU A 144 0.49 8.32 -24.29
CA GLU A 144 1.76 8.76 -23.72
C GLU A 144 1.83 10.28 -23.59
N GLU A 145 1.39 11.02 -24.60
CA GLU A 145 1.34 12.48 -24.56
C GLU A 145 0.42 12.97 -23.45
N GLN A 146 -0.79 12.42 -23.38
CA GLN A 146 -1.78 12.79 -22.38
C GLN A 146 -1.36 12.38 -20.96
N LEU A 147 -0.67 11.24 -20.84
CA LEU A 147 -0.09 10.79 -19.57
C LEU A 147 0.99 11.74 -19.09
N SER A 148 1.82 12.27 -20.00
CA SER A 148 2.88 13.22 -19.65
C SER A 148 2.36 14.54 -19.07
N GLN A 149 1.11 14.89 -19.40
CA GLN A 149 0.41 16.10 -18.94
C GLN A 149 -0.45 15.86 -17.68
N SER A 150 -0.63 14.60 -17.28
CA SER A 150 -1.50 14.19 -16.18
C SER A 150 -0.68 13.88 -14.92
N CYS A 151 -1.21 14.24 -13.74
CA CYS A 151 -0.54 13.94 -12.47
C CYS A 151 -0.80 12.50 -11.99
N LEU A 152 -1.93 11.91 -12.40
CA LEU A 152 -2.36 10.54 -12.09
C LEU A 152 -3.09 9.93 -13.30
N TYR A 153 -3.11 8.60 -13.40
CA TYR A 153 -3.97 7.92 -14.36
C TYR A 153 -5.46 8.28 -14.17
N SER A 154 -5.93 8.38 -12.93
CA SER A 154 -7.31 8.82 -12.66
C SER A 154 -7.58 10.22 -13.22
N SER A 155 -6.62 11.15 -13.12
CA SER A 155 -6.73 12.49 -13.69
C SER A 155 -6.74 12.47 -15.22
N LEU A 156 -5.95 11.58 -15.84
CA LEU A 156 -5.94 11.39 -17.29
C LEU A 156 -7.30 10.94 -17.82
N PHE A 157 -7.87 9.91 -17.21
CA PHE A 157 -9.18 9.40 -17.62
C PHE A 157 -10.30 10.40 -17.33
N TYR A 158 -10.22 11.11 -16.21
CA TYR A 158 -11.21 12.13 -15.86
C TYR A 158 -11.19 13.34 -16.81
N ASN A 159 -10.01 13.91 -17.06
CA ASN A 159 -9.88 15.16 -17.83
C ASN A 159 -9.91 14.95 -19.35
N HIS A 160 -9.35 13.84 -19.85
CA HIS A 160 -9.10 13.66 -21.28
C HIS A 160 -9.93 12.54 -21.92
N VAL A 161 -10.46 11.59 -21.14
CA VAL A 161 -11.41 10.58 -21.63
C VAL A 161 -12.84 10.98 -21.28
N GLY A 162 -13.04 11.71 -20.18
CA GLY A 162 -14.35 12.21 -19.77
C GLY A 162 -15.18 11.20 -18.96
N ILE A 163 -14.56 10.17 -18.38
CA ILE A 163 -15.22 9.27 -17.44
C ILE A 163 -15.13 9.80 -16.01
N SER A 164 -16.14 9.52 -15.19
CA SER A 164 -16.12 9.84 -13.76
C SER A 164 -15.05 9.04 -13.00
N LEU A 165 -14.71 9.48 -11.78
CA LEU A 165 -13.77 8.74 -10.93
C LEU A 165 -14.38 7.39 -10.51
N GLU A 166 -15.69 7.35 -10.30
CA GLU A 166 -16.44 6.12 -10.02
C GLU A 166 -16.28 5.10 -11.16
N GLU A 167 -16.49 5.52 -12.41
CA GLU A 167 -16.28 4.67 -13.60
C GLU A 167 -14.82 4.24 -13.75
N TYR A 168 -13.86 5.14 -13.50
CA TYR A 168 -12.44 4.81 -13.52
C TYR A 168 -12.09 3.71 -12.50
N TRP A 169 -12.58 3.80 -11.26
CA TRP A 169 -12.30 2.79 -10.25
C TRP A 169 -13.06 1.48 -10.46
N GLU A 170 -14.26 1.52 -11.05
CA GLU A 170 -14.96 0.33 -11.49
C GLU A 170 -14.16 -0.40 -12.58
N MET A 171 -13.65 0.33 -13.57
CA MET A 171 -12.75 -0.20 -14.60
C MET A 171 -11.48 -0.81 -13.97
N MET A 172 -10.83 -0.11 -13.04
CA MET A 172 -9.64 -0.63 -12.36
C MET A 172 -9.90 -1.93 -11.59
N SER A 173 -11.13 -2.18 -11.15
CA SER A 173 -11.48 -3.44 -10.47
C SER A 173 -11.41 -4.68 -11.37
N GLU A 174 -11.33 -4.50 -12.69
CA GLU A 174 -11.11 -5.59 -13.65
C GLU A 174 -9.66 -6.09 -13.65
N PHE A 175 -8.70 -5.30 -13.15
CA PHE A 175 -7.29 -5.65 -13.10
C PHE A 175 -6.93 -6.26 -11.72
N ASP A 176 -6.64 -7.56 -11.69
CA ASP A 176 -6.24 -8.26 -10.46
C ASP A 176 -4.75 -8.04 -10.15
N TYR A 177 -4.41 -6.87 -9.62
CA TYR A 177 -3.03 -6.51 -9.29
C TYR A 177 -2.42 -7.37 -8.17
N LEU A 178 -3.24 -7.99 -7.31
CA LEU A 178 -2.75 -8.81 -6.19
C LEU A 178 -2.10 -10.12 -6.64
N GLN A 179 -2.31 -10.55 -7.89
CA GLN A 179 -1.67 -11.73 -8.45
C GLN A 179 -0.14 -11.59 -8.60
N TYR A 180 0.36 -10.35 -8.68
CA TYR A 180 1.80 -10.04 -8.82
C TYR A 180 2.53 -9.93 -7.49
N LEU A 181 1.82 -10.07 -6.36
CA LEU A 181 2.35 -9.82 -5.04
C LEU A 181 2.40 -11.11 -4.22
N SER A 182 3.47 -11.26 -3.46
CA SER A 182 3.67 -12.38 -2.53
C SER A 182 4.16 -11.85 -1.18
N PRO A 183 3.87 -12.53 -0.06
CA PRO A 183 4.37 -12.12 1.25
C PRO A 183 5.90 -11.97 1.27
N ASP A 184 6.41 -10.92 1.90
CA ASP A 184 7.85 -10.69 2.07
C ASP A 184 8.22 -10.74 3.56
N VAL A 185 8.59 -11.95 3.99
CA VAL A 185 8.98 -12.22 5.38
C VAL A 185 10.31 -11.53 5.73
N LYS A 186 11.20 -11.31 4.76
CA LYS A 186 12.49 -10.64 4.99
C LYS A 186 12.27 -9.16 5.24
N LEU A 187 11.46 -8.52 4.38
CA LEU A 187 11.07 -7.12 4.56
C LEU A 187 10.33 -6.93 5.87
N ARG A 188 9.36 -7.79 6.20
CA ARG A 188 8.68 -7.74 7.51
C ARG A 188 9.67 -7.77 8.66
N SER A 189 10.59 -8.74 8.65
CA SER A 189 11.57 -8.91 9.73
C SER A 189 12.48 -7.69 9.87
N PHE A 190 12.92 -7.13 8.74
CA PHE A 190 13.69 -5.89 8.73
C PHE A 190 12.90 -4.71 9.31
N LEU A 191 11.66 -4.48 8.85
CA LEU A 191 10.82 -3.38 9.33
C LEU A 191 10.60 -3.46 10.85
N LEU A 192 10.33 -4.65 11.38
CA LEU A 192 10.16 -4.87 12.83
C LEU A 192 11.45 -4.69 13.64
N SER A 193 12.61 -4.90 13.02
CA SER A 193 13.91 -4.74 13.67
C SER A 193 14.31 -3.29 13.90
N MET A 194 13.80 -2.32 13.13
CA MET A 194 14.22 -0.94 13.31
C MET A 194 13.62 -0.35 14.58
N LYS A 195 14.49 0.03 15.52
CA LYS A 195 14.15 0.70 16.77
C LYS A 195 14.43 2.20 16.64
N ASN A 196 13.67 3.02 17.37
CA ASN A 196 13.80 4.49 17.41
C ASN A 196 13.63 5.20 16.05
N VAL A 197 12.91 4.56 15.12
CA VAL A 197 12.53 5.13 13.82
C VAL A 197 11.03 4.95 13.63
N ARG A 198 10.32 6.04 13.39
CA ARG A 198 8.90 6.06 13.05
C ARG A 198 8.74 5.63 11.60
N ARG A 199 7.63 4.98 11.26
CA ARG A 199 7.41 4.43 9.91
C ARG A 199 6.01 4.72 9.41
N CYS A 200 5.91 5.39 8.26
CA CYS A 200 4.66 5.69 7.59
C CYS A 200 4.77 5.42 6.09
N CYS A 201 3.63 5.36 5.40
CA CYS A 201 3.56 5.33 3.95
C CYS A 201 3.05 6.65 3.38
N PHE A 202 3.53 7.01 2.18
CA PHE A 202 3.06 8.14 1.39
C PHE A 202 2.97 7.74 -0.09
N THR A 203 1.75 7.44 -0.54
CA THR A 203 1.48 6.81 -1.85
C THR A 203 0.53 7.64 -2.72
N ASN A 204 0.70 7.52 -4.03
CA ASN A 204 -0.27 8.02 -5.03
C ASN A 204 -1.41 7.02 -5.31
N GLY A 205 -1.40 5.84 -4.68
CA GLY A 205 -2.52 4.90 -4.69
C GLY A 205 -3.60 5.25 -3.66
N PRO A 206 -4.86 4.81 -3.85
CA PRO A 206 -5.93 5.01 -2.88
C PRO A 206 -5.77 4.12 -1.64
N SER A 207 -6.41 4.48 -0.53
CA SER A 207 -6.30 3.79 0.77
C SER A 207 -6.58 2.28 0.69
N ASP A 208 -7.60 1.86 -0.07
CA ASP A 208 -7.98 0.45 -0.22
C ASP A 208 -6.90 -0.36 -0.97
N ARG A 209 -6.29 0.22 -2.01
CA ARG A 209 -5.14 -0.39 -2.69
C ARG A 209 -3.98 -0.56 -1.72
N ALA A 210 -3.62 0.51 -0.99
CA ALA A 210 -2.52 0.49 -0.04
C ALA A 210 -2.72 -0.58 1.04
N GLU A 211 -3.91 -0.65 1.64
CA GLU A 211 -4.25 -1.67 2.64
C GLU A 211 -4.09 -3.08 2.08
N ASN A 212 -4.62 -3.33 0.87
CA ASN A 212 -4.56 -4.64 0.23
C ASN A 212 -3.12 -5.06 -0.10
N ILE A 213 -2.29 -4.17 -0.64
CA ILE A 213 -0.88 -4.45 -0.96
C ILE A 213 -0.10 -4.74 0.32
N LEU A 214 -0.17 -3.85 1.32
CA LEU A 214 0.56 -4.02 2.58
C LEU A 214 0.13 -5.28 3.33
N THR A 215 -1.16 -5.64 3.26
CA THR A 215 -1.68 -6.90 3.81
C THR A 215 -1.13 -8.11 3.06
N LYS A 216 -1.14 -8.08 1.73
CA LYS A 216 -0.64 -9.16 0.87
C LYS A 216 0.86 -9.41 1.05
N LEU A 217 1.63 -8.35 1.23
CA LEU A 217 3.05 -8.39 1.58
C LEU A 217 3.30 -8.86 3.02
N GLY A 218 2.29 -8.78 3.89
CA GLY A 218 2.40 -9.14 5.31
C GLY A 218 3.13 -8.10 6.15
N ILE A 219 2.99 -6.81 5.82
CA ILE A 219 3.70 -5.69 6.48
C ILE A 219 2.78 -4.55 6.93
N LEU A 220 1.46 -4.69 6.82
CA LEU A 220 0.49 -3.65 7.19
C LEU A 220 0.71 -3.10 8.61
N ASP A 221 0.90 -3.98 9.59
CA ASP A 221 1.10 -3.65 11.00
C ASP A 221 2.51 -3.12 11.32
N CYS A 222 3.39 -2.97 10.34
CA CYS A 222 4.71 -2.35 10.48
C CYS A 222 4.69 -0.81 10.39
N PHE A 223 3.56 -0.23 9.99
CA PHE A 223 3.38 1.19 9.73
C PHE A 223 2.37 1.83 10.70
N GLU A 224 2.60 3.12 10.98
CA GLU A 224 1.77 3.92 11.88
C GLU A 224 0.65 4.64 11.14
N VAL A 225 0.98 5.17 9.96
CA VAL A 225 0.09 5.95 9.11
C VAL A 225 0.32 5.56 7.65
N VAL A 226 -0.76 5.50 6.89
CA VAL A 226 -0.72 5.43 5.43
C VAL A 226 -1.40 6.69 4.90
N ILE A 227 -0.64 7.53 4.22
CA ILE A 227 -1.15 8.71 3.53
C ILE A 227 -1.31 8.36 2.06
N SER A 228 -2.52 8.54 1.54
CA SER A 228 -2.95 8.10 0.20
C SER A 228 -3.69 9.22 -0.52
N ILE A 229 -3.96 9.06 -1.82
CA ILE A 229 -4.82 10.01 -2.54
C ILE A 229 -6.28 9.88 -2.10
N GLY A 230 -7.03 10.98 -2.15
CA GLY A 230 -8.48 10.94 -2.05
C GLY A 230 -9.07 10.27 -3.29
N LYS A 231 -9.65 9.06 -3.12
CA LYS A 231 -10.12 8.23 -4.24
C LYS A 231 -11.12 8.96 -5.16
N TYR A 232 -12.00 9.77 -4.59
CA TYR A 232 -13.01 10.56 -5.33
C TYR A 232 -12.74 12.06 -5.28
N ASP A 233 -11.53 12.46 -4.86
CA ASP A 233 -11.14 13.86 -4.81
C ASP A 233 -10.68 14.36 -6.18
N LYS A 234 -11.34 15.41 -6.67
CA LYS A 234 -11.08 16.03 -7.97
C LYS A 234 -9.99 17.08 -7.94
N THR A 235 -9.44 17.40 -6.76
CA THR A 235 -8.22 18.24 -6.69
C THR A 235 -6.97 17.49 -7.13
N PHE A 236 -7.03 16.15 -7.15
CA PHE A 236 -5.89 15.28 -7.48
C PHE A 236 -4.62 15.61 -6.69
N CYS A 237 -4.78 15.93 -5.40
CA CYS A 237 -3.65 16.17 -4.52
C CYS A 237 -2.79 14.90 -4.40
N CYS A 238 -1.60 14.92 -5.01
CA CYS A 238 -0.71 13.77 -5.10
C CYS A 238 0.76 14.22 -5.25
N LYS A 239 1.69 13.28 -5.11
CA LYS A 239 3.10 13.52 -5.48
C LYS A 239 3.21 13.74 -7.00
N PRO A 240 4.10 14.61 -7.49
CA PRO A 240 5.07 15.43 -6.76
C PRO A 240 4.56 16.86 -6.45
N LEU A 241 3.25 17.10 -6.38
CA LEU A 241 2.70 18.44 -6.13
C LEU A 241 3.09 18.93 -4.73
N GLU A 242 3.50 20.19 -4.61
CA GLU A 242 3.98 20.78 -3.36
C GLU A 242 2.95 20.67 -2.22
N GLU A 243 1.67 20.80 -2.57
CA GLU A 243 0.52 20.67 -1.69
C GLU A 243 0.49 19.32 -0.97
N SER A 244 0.91 18.24 -1.64
CA SER A 244 0.93 16.89 -1.04
C SER A 244 1.98 16.77 0.07
N TYR A 245 3.17 17.35 -0.11
CA TYR A 245 4.21 17.37 0.91
C TYR A 245 3.83 18.27 2.10
N LYS A 246 3.23 19.44 1.83
CA LYS A 246 2.68 20.33 2.86
C LYS A 246 1.60 19.63 3.68
N PHE A 247 0.70 18.90 3.02
CA PHE A 247 -0.33 18.10 3.66
C PHE A 247 0.29 17.05 4.60
N VAL A 248 1.23 16.25 4.10
CA VAL A 248 1.93 15.22 4.88
C VAL A 248 2.63 15.82 6.10
N ALA A 249 3.40 16.90 5.92
CA ALA A 249 4.12 17.59 6.99
C ALA A 249 3.18 18.03 8.13
N LYS A 250 2.02 18.60 7.76
CA LYS A 250 1.01 19.09 8.71
C LYS A 250 0.28 17.95 9.43
N VAL A 251 -0.19 16.96 8.69
CA VAL A 251 -0.93 15.81 9.24
C VAL A 251 -0.06 15.03 10.23
N LEU A 252 1.18 14.73 9.82
CA LEU A 252 2.13 14.01 10.68
C LEU A 252 2.72 14.90 11.79
N GLY A 253 2.62 16.22 11.66
CA GLY A 253 3.23 17.19 12.59
C GLY A 253 4.75 17.04 12.61
N ILE A 254 5.37 17.15 11.43
CA ILE A 254 6.81 17.14 11.26
C ILE A 254 7.35 18.51 11.69
N GLU A 255 8.20 18.53 12.72
CA GLU A 255 8.88 19.75 13.20
C GLU A 255 10.33 19.85 12.68
N CYS A 256 10.96 18.71 12.37
CA CYS A 256 12.31 18.64 11.81
C CYS A 256 12.30 17.96 10.43
N PRO A 257 12.11 18.72 9.33
CA PRO A 257 12.09 18.16 7.97
C PRO A 257 13.34 17.32 7.63
N GLY A 258 14.51 17.73 8.11
CA GLY A 258 15.77 17.00 7.92
C GLY A 258 15.85 15.63 8.61
N ASN A 259 14.87 15.27 9.46
CA ASN A 259 14.75 13.93 10.06
C ASN A 259 13.79 13.01 9.28
N VAL A 260 13.24 13.49 8.16
CA VAL A 260 12.39 12.70 7.26
C VAL A 260 13.25 12.09 6.16
N TYR A 261 13.15 10.78 5.99
CA TYR A 261 13.80 10.01 4.92
C TYR A 261 12.70 9.41 4.05
N PHE A 262 12.58 9.90 2.82
CA PHE A 262 11.52 9.52 1.89
C PHE A 262 12.07 8.59 0.81
N PHE A 263 11.54 7.38 0.75
CA PHE A 263 11.94 6.33 -0.20
C PHE A 263 10.88 6.21 -1.30
N ASP A 264 11.26 6.42 -2.55
CA ASP A 264 10.35 6.45 -3.70
C ASP A 264 11.12 6.08 -4.98
N ASP A 265 10.46 5.44 -5.94
CA ASP A 265 11.06 5.04 -7.22
C ASP A 265 11.08 6.19 -8.26
N SER A 266 10.33 7.26 -8.02
CA SER A 266 10.21 8.39 -8.94
C SER A 266 11.14 9.55 -8.58
N GLU A 267 12.06 9.87 -9.50
CA GLU A 267 12.95 11.04 -9.37
C GLU A 267 12.19 12.37 -9.15
N LYS A 268 11.00 12.51 -9.76
CA LYS A 268 10.16 13.71 -9.58
C LYS A 268 9.66 13.81 -8.14
N ASN A 269 9.28 12.68 -7.53
CA ASN A 269 8.84 12.63 -6.14
C ASN A 269 10.00 12.87 -5.17
N ILE A 270 11.19 12.36 -5.49
CA ILE A 270 12.42 12.66 -4.75
C ILE A 270 12.74 14.15 -4.78
N SER A 271 12.67 14.79 -5.96
CA SER A 271 12.87 16.25 -6.08
C SER A 271 11.85 17.05 -5.26
N GLY A 272 10.58 16.59 -5.23
CA GLY A 272 9.56 17.18 -4.36
C GLY A 272 9.90 17.10 -2.88
N ALA A 273 10.43 15.95 -2.43
CA ALA A 273 10.84 15.74 -1.05
C ALA A 273 12.02 16.65 -0.65
N GLU A 274 13.02 16.79 -1.53
CA GLU A 274 14.16 17.68 -1.31
C GLU A 274 13.72 19.14 -1.18
N LYS A 275 12.78 19.59 -2.03
CA LYS A 275 12.18 20.94 -1.93
C LYS A 275 11.41 21.13 -0.61
N ALA A 276 10.83 20.06 -0.07
CA ALA A 276 10.20 20.07 1.24
C ALA A 276 11.20 20.00 2.42
N GLY A 277 12.51 19.93 2.14
CA GLY A 277 13.57 19.84 3.14
C GLY A 277 13.75 18.44 3.72
N TRP A 278 13.25 17.40 3.04
CA TRP A 278 13.41 16.01 3.44
C TRP A 278 14.62 15.38 2.73
N ASN A 279 15.09 14.26 3.27
CA ASN A 279 16.10 13.44 2.63
C ASN A 279 15.41 12.49 1.64
N GLY A 280 15.47 12.79 0.35
CA GLY A 280 14.98 11.90 -0.70
C GLY A 280 15.95 10.75 -0.96
N VAL A 281 15.43 9.53 -1.07
CA VAL A 281 16.19 8.30 -1.35
C VAL A 281 15.53 7.57 -2.53
N LEU A 282 16.15 7.68 -3.70
CA LEU A 282 15.65 7.03 -4.92
C LEU A 282 15.81 5.51 -4.84
N ILE A 283 14.74 4.78 -5.14
CA ILE A 283 14.73 3.32 -5.27
C ILE A 283 14.74 2.96 -6.75
N THR A 284 15.90 2.54 -7.26
CA THR A 284 16.03 2.10 -8.65
C THR A 284 15.77 0.60 -8.80
N GLU A 285 15.69 0.12 -10.04
CA GLU A 285 15.47 -1.31 -10.34
C GLU A 285 16.56 -2.23 -9.76
N ASP A 286 17.78 -1.73 -9.54
CA ASP A 286 18.87 -2.51 -8.94
C ASP A 286 18.85 -2.48 -7.40
N CYS A 287 17.93 -1.73 -6.79
CA CYS A 287 17.88 -1.53 -5.35
C CYS A 287 17.08 -2.62 -4.64
N ASN A 288 17.63 -3.08 -3.52
CA ASN A 288 16.84 -3.77 -2.50
C ASN A 288 16.46 -2.79 -1.39
N ILE A 289 15.16 -2.61 -1.13
CA ILE A 289 14.66 -1.65 -0.14
C ILE A 289 15.21 -1.90 1.28
N ILE A 290 15.51 -3.16 1.63
CA ILE A 290 16.11 -3.52 2.93
C ILE A 290 17.54 -3.00 3.00
N ASP A 291 18.34 -3.20 1.96
CA ASP A 291 19.74 -2.79 1.92
C ASP A 291 19.86 -1.27 1.94
N VAL A 292 19.07 -0.58 1.13
CA VAL A 292 19.02 0.89 1.08
C VAL A 292 18.60 1.46 2.43
N SER A 293 17.49 0.97 3.00
CA SER A 293 17.01 1.41 4.32
C SER A 293 18.04 1.13 5.42
N SER A 294 18.74 0.00 5.36
CA SER A 294 19.79 -0.38 6.31
C SER A 294 20.98 0.58 6.25
N GLN A 295 21.41 0.96 5.04
CA GLN A 295 22.50 1.92 4.86
C GLN A 295 22.14 3.30 5.40
N VAL A 296 20.92 3.78 5.14
CA VAL A 296 20.42 5.05 5.69
C VAL A 296 20.40 4.99 7.22
N LEU A 297 19.87 3.90 7.79
CA LEU A 297 19.82 3.71 9.25
C LEU A 297 21.23 3.70 9.88
N GLN A 298 22.22 3.10 9.21
CA GLN A 298 23.61 3.12 9.67
C GLN A 298 24.23 4.52 9.62
N ARG A 299 23.94 5.32 8.60
CA ARG A 299 24.42 6.71 8.48
C ARG A 299 23.87 7.56 9.63
N ILE A 300 22.56 7.50 9.86
CA ILE A 300 21.90 8.21 10.95
C ILE A 300 22.53 7.86 12.31
N ARG A 301 22.78 6.57 12.56
CA ARG A 301 23.43 6.13 13.80
C ARG A 301 24.85 6.70 13.93
N LYS A 302 25.65 6.73 12.86
CA LYS A 302 27.00 7.30 12.90
C LYS A 302 26.97 8.79 13.19
N ASP A 303 26.04 9.53 12.60
CA ASP A 303 25.94 10.98 12.82
C ASP A 303 25.59 11.29 14.28
N VAL A 304 24.64 10.54 14.86
CA VAL A 304 24.28 10.69 16.29
C VAL A 304 25.45 10.39 17.22
N HIS A 305 26.29 9.38 16.92
CA HIS A 305 27.43 9.02 17.75
C HIS A 305 28.68 9.88 17.48
N GLY A 306 28.80 10.48 16.29
CA GLY A 306 29.88 11.38 15.91
C GLY A 306 29.89 12.68 16.73
N PHE A 307 28.72 13.16 17.14
CA PHE A 307 28.60 14.30 18.06
C PHE A 307 29.06 13.99 19.50
N HIS A 308 29.11 12.72 19.91
CA HIS A 308 29.55 12.33 21.26
C HIS A 308 31.08 12.21 21.41
N PHE A 309 31.85 12.29 20.33
CA PHE A 309 33.32 12.16 20.37
C PHE A 309 34.09 13.49 20.23
N GLN A 310 33.40 14.64 20.15
CA GLN A 310 34.05 15.97 20.03
C GLN A 310 34.18 16.76 21.34
N GLU A 311 33.73 16.27 22.48
CA GLU A 311 34.02 16.86 23.79
C GLU A 311 34.70 15.85 24.70
N VAL A 312 36.03 15.70 24.60
CA VAL A 312 36.99 15.72 25.73
C VAL A 312 38.39 15.78 25.12
N SER A 313 38.94 16.97 24.90
CA SER A 313 40.38 17.17 24.82
C SER A 313 40.80 18.44 25.57
N GLY A 314 40.97 18.25 26.89
CA GLY A 314 42.01 18.85 27.72
C GLY A 314 42.25 20.36 27.64
N ALA A 315 41.49 21.13 28.43
CA ALA A 315 42.00 22.39 28.96
C ALA A 315 42.93 22.09 30.16
N SER A 316 44.24 22.24 29.98
CA SER A 316 45.20 22.35 31.10
C SER A 316 45.27 23.80 31.56
N PRO A 317 45.10 24.12 32.86
CA PRO A 317 45.14 25.50 33.33
C PRO A 317 46.57 26.03 33.48
N SER A 318 46.70 27.26 33.01
CA SER A 318 47.77 28.26 33.16
C SER A 318 48.68 28.18 34.40
N LYS A 319 49.98 28.35 34.19
CA LYS A 319 50.90 28.97 35.16
C LYS A 319 51.16 30.42 34.77
N MET A 320 50.82 31.36 35.64
CA MET A 320 51.29 32.75 35.56
C MET A 320 52.76 32.87 36.02
N PRO A 321 53.54 33.83 35.49
CA PRO A 321 54.76 34.29 36.15
C PRO A 321 54.46 35.48 37.07
N SER A 322 55.01 35.41 38.29
CA SER A 322 55.07 36.47 39.28
C SER A 322 56.13 37.52 38.90
N ASN A 323 55.74 38.80 38.92
CA ASN A 323 56.63 39.93 39.22
C ASN A 323 56.46 40.30 40.70
#